data_AF-F0SPX8-F1
#
_entry.id   AF-F0SPX8-F1
#
_cell.length_a   1.000
_cell.length_b   1.000
_cell.length_c   1.000
_cell.angle_alpha   90.00
_cell.angle_beta   90.00
_cell.angle_gamma   90.00
#
_symmetry.space_group_name_H-M   'P 1'
#
loop_
_entity.id
_entity.type
_entity.pdbx_description
1 polymer ?
#
loop_
_entity_poly.entity_id
_entity_poly.type
_entity_poly.pdbx_seq_one_letter_code
_entity_poly.pdbx_strand_id
1 'polypeptide(L)'
;MSNGNGKMPGRATRTGSSRVTKRGESGVSKRAEPKDSKRTDSLWLRGRVPSGYWDRVENRRAYMKWLGKTLGFRKAADWYNISKQDFHCNFGGGLIANYYRDSPQQAVIDYLPDHPWRGWLFRSTPQGFWQSKQNRMDYMDWLGETLGLKSLDDWYHVSRSHFHTHRGGGMLANYYGDSVFRALKEYAPRKKWLPWGFQTVPQGFWQDQKNRQAYMRWMGQQCGFERVGDWYQLNRQHFIDHRGEALFATYYKGSVLKALEDFKPNYKWSKTKLKASRR
;
A
#
# COMPACT_ATOMS: atom_id res chain seq x y z
N MET A 1 23.56 -18.56 -48.66
CA MET A 1 23.91 -19.84 -49.31
C MET A 1 23.61 -20.98 -48.34
N SER A 2 22.64 -21.81 -48.72
CA SER A 2 22.43 -23.24 -48.42
C SER A 2 22.33 -23.72 -46.96
N ASN A 3 21.17 -24.23 -46.52
CA ASN A 3 20.56 -25.58 -46.77
C ASN A 3 21.15 -26.63 -45.81
N GLY A 4 20.44 -27.59 -45.22
CA GLY A 4 19.06 -28.09 -45.31
C GLY A 4 18.88 -29.11 -44.15
N ASN A 5 17.69 -29.27 -43.56
CA ASN A 5 16.57 -30.11 -44.00
C ASN A 5 16.85 -31.63 -43.89
N GLY A 6 16.02 -32.37 -43.13
CA GLY A 6 15.85 -33.81 -43.40
C GLY A 6 15.44 -34.77 -42.28
N LYS A 7 14.12 -35.02 -42.17
CA LYS A 7 13.47 -36.36 -42.16
C LYS A 7 13.59 -37.34 -40.96
N MET A 8 12.45 -37.50 -40.27
CA MET A 8 11.77 -38.80 -39.98
C MET A 8 11.33 -39.49 -41.32
N PRO A 9 10.89 -40.78 -41.43
CA PRO A 9 10.16 -41.60 -40.44
C PRO A 9 10.41 -43.15 -40.48
N GLY A 10 9.70 -43.93 -39.66
CA GLY A 10 9.58 -45.39 -39.83
C GLY A 10 8.52 -46.03 -38.89
N ARG A 11 7.56 -46.75 -39.48
CA ARG A 11 6.36 -47.39 -38.88
C ARG A 11 6.36 -48.87 -39.24
N ALA A 12 5.87 -49.76 -38.35
CA ALA A 12 5.19 -51.07 -38.60
C ALA A 12 5.36 -52.00 -37.37
N THR A 13 4.36 -52.34 -36.55
CA THR A 13 3.16 -53.23 -36.65
C THR A 13 3.36 -54.71 -36.27
N ARG A 14 2.54 -55.12 -35.28
CA ARG A 14 1.79 -56.40 -35.09
C ARG A 14 2.53 -57.72 -34.82
N THR A 15 2.12 -58.45 -33.77
CA THR A 15 1.13 -59.56 -33.77
C THR A 15 1.09 -60.26 -32.39
N GLY A 16 -0.09 -60.47 -31.78
CA GLY A 16 -0.66 -61.81 -31.49
C GLY A 16 -0.64 -62.09 -29.98
N SER A 17 -1.51 -62.86 -29.30
CA SER A 17 -2.74 -63.58 -29.62
C SER A 17 -3.40 -63.97 -28.25
N SER A 18 -4.66 -64.41 -28.31
CA SER A 18 -5.69 -64.51 -27.26
C SER A 18 -5.64 -65.67 -26.23
N ARG A 19 -6.58 -65.58 -25.25
CA ARG A 19 -7.29 -66.61 -24.42
C ARG A 19 -6.76 -66.89 -23.00
N VAL A 20 -7.53 -67.26 -21.96
CA VAL A 20 -8.98 -67.33 -21.58
C VAL A 20 -9.02 -67.66 -20.06
N THR A 21 -9.99 -67.09 -19.35
CA THR A 21 -10.67 -67.40 -18.04
C THR A 21 -10.05 -68.33 -16.97
N LYS A 22 -10.14 -67.92 -15.68
CA LYS A 22 -11.13 -68.43 -14.69
C LYS A 22 -11.05 -67.72 -13.32
N ARG A 23 -12.20 -67.77 -12.65
CA ARG A 23 -12.60 -67.21 -11.34
C ARG A 23 -11.73 -67.63 -10.15
N GLY A 24 -11.65 -66.74 -9.17
CA GLY A 24 -11.39 -67.06 -7.75
C GLY A 24 -12.08 -66.02 -6.87
N GLU A 25 -13.15 -66.43 -6.18
CA GLU A 25 -13.80 -65.67 -5.10
C GLU A 25 -12.93 -65.75 -3.84
N SER A 26 -12.74 -64.64 -3.14
CA SER A 26 -12.41 -64.64 -1.70
C SER A 26 -12.92 -63.35 -1.06
N GLY A 27 -13.56 -63.53 0.10
CA GLY A 27 -14.47 -62.58 0.72
C GLY A 27 -13.82 -61.31 1.25
N VAL A 28 -14.53 -60.19 1.09
CA VAL A 28 -14.22 -58.92 1.76
C VAL A 28 -15.10 -58.80 2.99
N SER A 29 -14.42 -58.85 4.14
CA SER A 29 -14.91 -58.53 5.48
C SER A 29 -15.62 -57.17 5.50
N LYS A 30 -16.91 -57.16 5.86
CA LYS A 30 -17.66 -55.95 6.21
C LYS A 30 -17.09 -55.36 7.50
N ARG A 31 -16.21 -54.37 7.38
CA ARG A 31 -15.79 -53.53 8.51
C ARG A 31 -16.93 -52.54 8.79
N ALA A 32 -17.52 -52.64 9.97
CA ALA A 32 -18.55 -51.72 10.43
C ALA A 32 -17.99 -50.29 10.50
N GLU A 33 -18.65 -49.36 9.81
CA GLU A 33 -18.39 -47.93 9.94
C GLU A 33 -19.04 -47.40 11.24
N PRO A 34 -18.37 -46.49 11.98
CA PRO A 34 -18.99 -45.88 13.15
C PRO A 34 -20.11 -44.94 12.73
N LYS A 35 -21.30 -45.18 13.31
CA LYS A 35 -22.42 -44.25 13.30
C LYS A 35 -22.09 -43.06 14.20
N ASP A 36 -21.67 -41.93 13.61
CA ASP A 36 -21.99 -40.59 14.11
C ASP A 36 -21.45 -39.49 13.19
N SER A 37 -22.35 -38.81 12.48
CA SER A 37 -22.16 -37.43 12.00
C SER A 37 -23.38 -37.05 11.16
N LYS A 38 -24.27 -36.20 11.71
CA LYS A 38 -25.24 -35.44 10.91
C LYS A 38 -24.45 -34.57 9.92
N ARG A 39 -24.21 -35.08 8.72
CA ARG A 39 -23.68 -34.31 7.59
C ARG A 39 -24.79 -33.35 7.19
N THR A 40 -24.73 -32.12 7.68
CA THR A 40 -25.55 -31.03 7.13
C THR A 40 -25.05 -30.82 5.71
N ASP A 41 -25.69 -31.47 4.75
CA ASP A 41 -25.45 -31.26 3.33
C ASP A 41 -25.83 -29.82 3.00
N SER A 42 -24.85 -28.93 3.06
CA SER A 42 -25.05 -27.53 2.74
C SER A 42 -25.51 -27.37 1.30
N LEU A 43 -26.61 -26.65 1.08
CA LEU A 43 -27.27 -26.54 -0.23
C LEU A 43 -26.35 -26.00 -1.32
N TRP A 44 -25.43 -25.09 -0.99
CA TRP A 44 -24.46 -24.54 -1.95
C TRP A 44 -23.48 -25.57 -2.52
N LEU A 45 -23.28 -26.72 -1.85
CA LEU A 45 -22.44 -27.81 -2.38
C LEU A 45 -23.12 -28.59 -3.51
N ARG A 46 -24.46 -28.46 -3.63
CA ARG A 46 -25.26 -29.15 -4.65
C ARG A 46 -25.44 -28.32 -5.92
N GLY A 47 -24.81 -27.14 -6.00
CA GLY A 47 -24.88 -26.25 -7.16
C GLY A 47 -25.59 -24.92 -6.85
N ARG A 48 -26.34 -24.39 -7.83
CA ARG A 48 -27.06 -23.11 -7.69
C ARG A 48 -28.13 -23.23 -6.61
N VAL A 49 -28.05 -22.38 -5.59
CA VAL A 49 -29.06 -22.29 -4.53
C VAL A 49 -30.36 -21.62 -5.02
N PRO A 50 -31.51 -21.88 -4.38
CA PRO A 50 -32.78 -21.20 -4.72
C PRO A 50 -32.68 -19.68 -4.65
N SER A 51 -33.57 -19.01 -5.39
CA SER A 51 -33.71 -17.55 -5.29
C SER A 51 -34.00 -17.12 -3.85
N GLY A 52 -33.38 -16.01 -3.42
CA GLY A 52 -33.49 -15.48 -2.05
C GLY A 52 -32.82 -16.31 -0.95
N TYR A 53 -32.13 -17.41 -1.29
CA TYR A 53 -31.41 -18.21 -0.28
C TYR A 53 -30.40 -17.38 0.51
N TRP A 54 -29.68 -16.49 -0.18
CA TRP A 54 -28.65 -15.63 0.42
C TRP A 54 -29.22 -14.39 1.14
N ASP A 55 -30.51 -14.09 1.01
CA ASP A 55 -31.16 -13.01 1.77
C ASP A 55 -31.10 -13.29 3.28
N ARG A 56 -31.15 -14.57 3.64
CA ARG A 56 -31.09 -15.02 5.04
C ARG A 56 -29.67 -14.94 5.58
N VAL A 57 -29.48 -14.13 6.62
CA VAL A 57 -28.18 -13.93 7.27
C VAL A 57 -27.60 -15.23 7.82
N GLU A 58 -28.45 -16.15 8.27
CA GLU A 58 -28.05 -17.45 8.79
C GLU A 58 -27.35 -18.30 7.72
N ASN A 59 -27.84 -18.23 6.48
CA ASN A 59 -27.25 -18.94 5.35
C ASN A 59 -25.89 -18.35 4.98
N ARG A 60 -25.77 -17.01 4.98
CA ARG A 60 -24.49 -16.33 4.74
C ARG A 60 -23.47 -16.65 5.83
N ARG A 61 -23.89 -16.61 7.11
CA ARG A 61 -23.03 -16.96 8.25
C ARG A 61 -22.61 -18.44 8.21
N ALA A 62 -23.51 -19.35 7.87
CA ALA A 62 -23.20 -20.77 7.72
C ALA A 62 -22.18 -21.02 6.60
N TYR A 63 -22.37 -20.36 5.44
CA TYR A 63 -21.42 -20.40 4.33
C TYR A 63 -20.04 -19.86 4.73
N MET A 64 -19.98 -18.67 5.34
CA MET A 64 -18.72 -18.06 5.77
C MET A 64 -18.01 -18.94 6.81
N LYS A 65 -18.74 -19.51 7.78
CA LYS A 65 -18.17 -20.47 8.74
C LYS A 65 -17.59 -21.71 8.06
N TRP A 66 -18.25 -22.24 7.04
CA TRP A 66 -17.74 -23.36 6.25
C TRP A 66 -16.52 -22.96 5.42
N LEU A 67 -16.59 -21.83 4.70
CA LEU A 67 -15.50 -21.32 3.87
C LEU A 67 -14.23 -21.08 4.70
N GLY A 68 -14.36 -20.46 5.87
CA GLY A 68 -13.24 -20.27 6.79
C GLY A 68 -12.57 -21.59 7.19
N LYS A 69 -13.36 -22.64 7.46
CA LYS A 69 -12.80 -23.98 7.72
C LYS A 69 -12.12 -24.57 6.49
N THR A 70 -12.72 -24.46 5.31
CA THR A 70 -12.17 -24.96 4.04
C THR A 70 -10.84 -24.29 3.70
N LEU A 71 -10.71 -23.00 3.98
CA LEU A 71 -9.47 -22.23 3.76
C LEU A 71 -8.46 -22.36 4.92
N GLY A 72 -8.82 -23.05 6.00
CA GLY A 72 -7.98 -23.19 7.19
C GLY A 72 -7.83 -21.92 8.02
N PHE A 73 -8.75 -20.95 7.91
CA PHE A 73 -8.77 -19.74 8.73
C PHE A 73 -9.17 -20.08 10.17
N ARG A 74 -8.28 -19.78 11.12
CA ARG A 74 -8.40 -20.13 12.55
C ARG A 74 -8.61 -18.90 13.43
N LYS A 75 -8.20 -17.72 12.98
CA LYS A 75 -8.34 -16.45 13.70
C LYS A 75 -8.90 -15.37 12.79
N ALA A 76 -9.45 -14.30 13.39
CA ALA A 76 -10.00 -13.16 12.66
C ALA A 76 -9.00 -12.61 11.62
N ALA A 77 -7.74 -12.40 12.01
CA ALA A 77 -6.72 -11.87 11.11
C ALA A 77 -6.49 -12.68 9.82
N ASP A 78 -6.83 -13.97 9.78
CA ASP A 78 -6.67 -14.79 8.57
C ASP A 78 -7.61 -14.32 7.44
N TRP A 79 -8.77 -13.77 7.80
CA TRP A 79 -9.75 -13.23 6.83
C TRP A 79 -9.25 -12.03 6.05
N TYR A 80 -8.18 -11.34 6.47
CA TYR A 80 -7.54 -10.31 5.63
C TYR A 80 -6.98 -10.92 4.33
N ASN A 81 -6.71 -12.22 4.30
CA ASN A 81 -6.20 -12.94 3.14
C ASN A 81 -7.31 -13.44 2.21
N ILE A 82 -8.59 -13.22 2.52
CA ILE A 82 -9.69 -13.62 1.64
C ILE A 82 -9.61 -12.89 0.30
N SER A 83 -9.98 -13.57 -0.77
CA SER A 83 -10.02 -13.06 -2.13
C SER A 83 -11.35 -13.41 -2.80
N LYS A 84 -11.66 -12.75 -3.93
CA LYS A 84 -12.84 -13.11 -4.73
C LYS A 84 -12.74 -14.56 -5.24
N GLN A 85 -11.53 -14.99 -5.59
CA GLN A 85 -11.29 -16.33 -6.10
C GLN A 85 -11.68 -17.40 -5.06
N ASP A 86 -11.48 -17.14 -3.78
CA ASP A 86 -11.89 -18.06 -2.72
C ASP A 86 -13.41 -18.29 -2.74
N PHE A 87 -14.21 -17.26 -3.02
CA PHE A 87 -15.66 -17.43 -3.20
C PHE A 87 -15.99 -18.18 -4.49
N HIS A 88 -15.38 -17.81 -5.63
CA HIS A 88 -15.67 -18.45 -6.91
C HIS A 88 -15.28 -19.94 -6.95
N CYS A 89 -14.14 -20.31 -6.39
CA CYS A 89 -13.68 -21.70 -6.29
C CYS A 89 -14.46 -22.53 -5.26
N ASN A 90 -15.17 -21.89 -4.33
CA ASN A 90 -15.86 -22.57 -3.23
C ASN A 90 -17.35 -22.24 -3.23
N PHE A 91 -18.00 -22.30 -4.39
CA PHE A 91 -19.47 -22.23 -4.56
C PHE A 91 -20.14 -20.92 -4.08
N GLY A 92 -19.36 -19.89 -3.77
CA GLY A 92 -19.82 -18.59 -3.26
C GLY A 92 -19.92 -17.49 -4.32
N GLY A 93 -19.68 -17.79 -5.60
CA GLY A 93 -19.72 -16.79 -6.67
C GLY A 93 -21.05 -16.03 -6.74
N GLY A 94 -22.17 -16.73 -6.59
CA GLY A 94 -23.50 -16.09 -6.55
C GLY A 94 -23.74 -15.24 -5.29
N LEU A 95 -23.16 -15.63 -4.15
CA LEU A 95 -23.24 -14.87 -2.91
C LEU A 95 -22.50 -13.53 -3.06
N ILE A 96 -21.24 -13.58 -3.47
CA ILE A 96 -20.40 -12.38 -3.52
C ILE A 96 -20.87 -11.39 -4.58
N ALA A 97 -21.29 -11.87 -5.76
CA ALA A 97 -21.78 -11.02 -6.84
C ALA A 97 -23.09 -10.33 -6.46
N ASN A 98 -24.07 -11.10 -5.96
CA ASN A 98 -25.44 -10.59 -5.79
C ASN A 98 -25.65 -9.82 -4.47
N TYR A 99 -24.91 -10.13 -3.41
CA TYR A 99 -25.12 -9.51 -2.09
C TYR A 99 -24.02 -8.54 -1.68
N TYR A 100 -22.80 -8.80 -2.13
CA TYR A 100 -21.62 -8.06 -1.68
C TYR A 100 -20.96 -7.26 -2.78
N ARG A 101 -21.57 -7.14 -3.96
CA ARG A 101 -21.06 -6.36 -5.11
C ARG A 101 -19.60 -6.72 -5.42
N ASP A 102 -19.30 -8.03 -5.42
CA ASP A 102 -17.95 -8.56 -5.64
C ASP A 102 -16.89 -8.08 -4.63
N SER A 103 -17.30 -7.75 -3.40
CA SER A 103 -16.43 -7.33 -2.29
C SER A 103 -16.26 -8.42 -1.23
N PRO A 104 -15.12 -9.13 -1.19
CA PRO A 104 -14.82 -10.10 -0.14
C PRO A 104 -14.79 -9.46 1.26
N GLN A 105 -14.31 -8.22 1.34
CA GLN A 105 -14.28 -7.46 2.58
C GLN A 105 -15.68 -7.25 3.15
N GLN A 106 -16.67 -6.92 2.31
CA GLN A 106 -18.04 -6.70 2.79
C GLN A 106 -18.64 -7.99 3.38
N ALA A 107 -18.33 -9.14 2.76
CA ALA A 107 -18.74 -10.44 3.28
C ALA A 107 -18.11 -10.74 4.66
N VAL A 108 -16.83 -10.41 4.84
CA VAL A 108 -16.11 -10.58 6.11
C VAL A 108 -16.69 -9.67 7.20
N ILE A 109 -16.98 -8.41 6.87
CA ILE A 109 -17.57 -7.45 7.82
C ILE A 109 -18.99 -7.91 8.23
N ASP A 110 -19.83 -8.39 7.30
CA ASP A 110 -21.16 -8.94 7.64
C ASP A 110 -21.05 -10.18 8.55
N TYR A 111 -20.02 -11.01 8.32
CA TYR A 111 -19.80 -12.24 9.09
C TYR A 111 -19.30 -11.95 10.52
N LEU A 112 -18.35 -11.03 10.66
CA LEU A 112 -17.69 -10.66 11.93
C LEU A 112 -17.81 -9.14 12.16
N PRO A 113 -19.02 -8.63 12.46
CA PRO A 113 -19.27 -7.18 12.53
C PRO A 113 -18.60 -6.51 13.73
N ASP A 114 -18.39 -7.24 14.82
CA ASP A 114 -17.79 -6.71 16.04
C ASP A 114 -16.25 -6.65 16.00
N HIS A 115 -15.62 -7.22 14.96
CA HIS A 115 -14.17 -7.13 14.80
C HIS A 115 -13.79 -5.80 14.12
N PRO A 116 -12.86 -5.00 14.68
CA PRO A 116 -12.45 -3.72 14.10
C PRO A 116 -11.57 -3.90 12.86
N TRP A 117 -12.19 -4.25 11.73
CA TRP A 117 -11.50 -4.45 10.47
C TRP A 117 -10.89 -3.15 9.95
N ARG A 118 -9.61 -3.21 9.60
CA ARG A 118 -8.89 -2.12 8.93
C ARG A 118 -8.90 -2.37 7.43
N GLY A 119 -9.65 -1.57 6.67
CA GLY A 119 -9.87 -1.79 5.23
C GLY A 119 -8.58 -1.93 4.40
N TRP A 120 -7.51 -1.23 4.78
CA TRP A 120 -6.20 -1.30 4.12
C TRP A 120 -5.39 -2.56 4.39
N LEU A 121 -5.78 -3.40 5.36
CA LEU A 121 -5.11 -4.66 5.64
C LEU A 121 -5.61 -5.81 4.75
N PHE A 122 -6.78 -5.66 4.11
CA PHE A 122 -7.25 -6.62 3.11
C PHE A 122 -6.33 -6.61 1.87
N ARG A 123 -6.33 -7.70 1.10
CA ARG A 123 -5.56 -7.78 -0.16
C ARG A 123 -5.84 -6.64 -1.13
N SER A 124 -7.07 -6.12 -1.14
CA SER A 124 -7.48 -4.99 -1.95
C SER A 124 -8.41 -4.09 -1.15
N THR A 125 -8.15 -2.78 -1.16
CA THR A 125 -9.09 -1.79 -0.66
C THR A 125 -10.25 -1.63 -1.64
N PRO A 126 -11.51 -1.48 -1.17
CA PRO A 126 -12.66 -1.24 -2.02
C PRO A 126 -12.46 0.00 -2.90
N GLN A 127 -13.10 0.01 -4.07
CA GLN A 127 -13.10 1.19 -4.92
C GLN A 127 -13.66 2.39 -4.14
N GLY A 128 -12.97 3.53 -4.23
CA GLY A 128 -13.37 4.74 -3.51
C GLY A 128 -13.06 4.75 -2.02
N PHE A 129 -12.52 3.66 -1.42
CA PHE A 129 -12.22 3.60 0.01
C PHE A 129 -11.38 4.80 0.49
N TRP A 130 -10.35 5.17 -0.26
CA TRP A 130 -9.46 6.28 0.07
C TRP A 130 -10.04 7.68 -0.23
N GLN A 131 -11.20 7.79 -0.89
CA GLN A 131 -11.88 9.08 -1.09
C GLN A 131 -12.37 9.63 0.25
N SER A 132 -12.76 8.76 1.17
CA SER A 132 -13.10 9.13 2.55
C SER A 132 -11.88 9.70 3.26
N LYS A 133 -11.97 10.97 3.68
CA LYS A 133 -10.95 11.60 4.52
C LYS A 133 -10.77 10.84 5.83
N GLN A 134 -11.85 10.38 6.44
CA GLN A 134 -11.79 9.64 7.71
C GLN A 134 -10.94 8.38 7.57
N ASN A 135 -11.12 7.60 6.51
CA ASN A 135 -10.32 6.39 6.27
C ASN A 135 -8.81 6.70 6.13
N ARG A 136 -8.48 7.86 5.55
CA ARG A 136 -7.08 8.32 5.47
C ARG A 136 -6.55 8.71 6.84
N MET A 137 -7.34 9.38 7.68
CA MET A 137 -6.94 9.73 9.05
C MET A 137 -6.75 8.47 9.90
N ASP A 138 -7.69 7.53 9.87
CA ASP A 138 -7.60 6.27 10.61
C ASP A 138 -6.37 5.45 10.19
N TYR A 139 -6.02 5.48 8.90
CA TYR A 139 -4.79 4.88 8.41
C TYR A 139 -3.55 5.58 8.96
N MET A 140 -3.53 6.92 9.01
CA MET A 140 -2.40 7.68 9.53
C MET A 140 -2.22 7.45 11.04
N ASP A 141 -3.31 7.42 11.81
CA ASP A 141 -3.29 7.06 13.24
C ASP A 141 -2.69 5.66 13.43
N TRP A 142 -3.23 4.67 12.70
CA TRP A 142 -2.73 3.31 12.75
C TRP A 142 -1.26 3.19 12.33
N LEU A 143 -0.84 3.90 11.28
CA LEU A 143 0.55 3.88 10.83
C LEU A 143 1.47 4.48 11.90
N GLY A 144 1.05 5.57 12.53
CA GLY A 144 1.78 6.18 13.65
C GLY A 144 1.94 5.22 14.83
N GLU A 145 0.87 4.54 15.24
CA GLU A 145 0.90 3.49 16.26
C GLU A 145 1.83 2.33 15.86
N THR A 146 1.73 1.87 14.61
CA THR A 146 2.49 0.73 14.09
C THR A 146 3.99 1.01 14.04
N LEU A 147 4.36 2.26 13.73
CA LEU A 147 5.76 2.70 13.74
C LEU A 147 6.24 3.15 15.12
N GLY A 148 5.37 3.12 16.14
CA GLY A 148 5.71 3.49 17.51
C GLY A 148 5.98 4.98 17.71
N LEU A 149 5.43 5.84 16.84
CA LEU A 149 5.63 7.29 16.91
C LEU A 149 5.04 7.83 18.22
N LYS A 150 5.77 8.71 18.89
CA LYS A 150 5.42 9.33 20.19
C LYS A 150 5.03 10.78 20.03
N SER A 151 5.45 11.43 18.96
CA SER A 151 5.19 12.84 18.71
C SER A 151 4.89 13.13 17.23
N LEU A 152 4.33 14.30 16.95
CA LEU A 152 4.18 14.75 15.58
C LEU A 152 5.54 15.02 14.89
N ASP A 153 6.62 15.27 15.62
CA ASP A 153 7.94 15.48 15.01
C ASP A 153 8.54 14.18 14.47
N ASP A 154 8.20 13.03 15.05
CA ASP A 154 8.71 11.73 14.62
C ASP A 154 8.33 11.41 13.17
N TRP A 155 7.24 12.00 12.67
CA TRP A 155 6.81 11.88 11.28
C TRP A 155 7.83 12.41 10.25
N TYR A 156 8.78 13.26 10.64
CA TYR A 156 9.89 13.63 9.74
C TYR A 156 10.78 12.44 9.36
N HIS A 157 10.79 11.38 10.17
CA HIS A 157 11.52 10.14 9.89
C HIS A 157 10.71 9.14 9.05
N VAL A 158 9.42 9.40 8.83
CA VAL A 158 8.55 8.52 8.04
C VAL A 158 8.76 8.80 6.55
N SER A 159 9.40 7.85 5.87
CA SER A 159 9.53 7.85 4.41
C SER A 159 8.31 7.24 3.70
N ARG A 160 8.20 7.50 2.39
CA ARG A 160 7.22 6.85 1.50
C ARG A 160 7.31 5.32 1.51
N SER A 161 8.48 4.74 1.81
CA SER A 161 8.62 3.27 1.92
C SER A 161 7.75 2.71 3.04
N HIS A 162 7.61 3.42 4.16
CA HIS A 162 6.75 2.96 5.26
C HIS A 162 5.30 2.82 4.80
N PHE A 163 4.79 3.76 3.99
CA PHE A 163 3.45 3.67 3.42
C PHE A 163 3.31 2.46 2.50
N HIS A 164 4.30 2.20 1.63
CA HIS A 164 4.26 1.07 0.70
C HIS A 164 4.29 -0.27 1.44
N THR A 165 5.19 -0.43 2.41
CA THR A 165 5.31 -1.65 3.22
C THR A 165 4.07 -1.88 4.09
N HIS A 166 3.36 -0.82 4.49
CA HIS A 166 2.16 -0.89 5.32
C HIS A 166 0.86 -0.67 4.54
N ARG A 167 0.84 -0.99 3.24
CA ARG A 167 -0.37 -1.03 2.38
C ARG A 167 -1.06 0.33 2.14
N GLY A 168 -0.43 1.43 2.50
CA GLY A 168 -0.88 2.80 2.19
C GLY A 168 -0.23 3.41 0.94
N GLY A 169 0.61 2.69 0.21
CA GLY A 169 1.28 3.22 -1.00
C GLY A 169 0.30 3.75 -2.05
N GLY A 170 -0.79 3.02 -2.32
CA GLY A 170 -1.83 3.48 -3.24
C GLY A 170 -2.58 4.73 -2.77
N MET A 171 -2.77 4.90 -1.46
CA MET A 171 -3.32 6.13 -0.89
C MET A 171 -2.34 7.30 -1.12
N LEU A 172 -1.06 7.08 -0.78
CA LEU A 172 -0.03 8.11 -0.87
C LEU A 172 0.15 8.60 -2.32
N ALA A 173 0.23 7.68 -3.28
CA ALA A 173 0.36 7.99 -4.69
C ALA A 173 -0.85 8.77 -5.23
N ASN A 174 -2.06 8.23 -5.05
CA ASN A 174 -3.25 8.73 -5.74
C ASN A 174 -3.84 10.01 -5.12
N TYR A 175 -3.65 10.24 -3.82
CA TYR A 175 -4.26 11.38 -3.12
C TYR A 175 -3.25 12.46 -2.74
N TYR A 176 -1.96 12.11 -2.66
CA TYR A 176 -0.93 13.03 -2.20
C TYR A 176 0.25 13.14 -3.17
N GLY A 177 0.18 12.53 -4.36
CA GLY A 177 1.26 12.58 -5.36
C GLY A 177 2.57 12.00 -4.81
N ASP A 178 2.47 10.90 -4.08
CA ASP A 178 3.56 10.19 -3.42
C ASP A 178 4.35 11.05 -2.41
N SER A 179 3.72 12.09 -1.85
CA SER A 179 4.34 13.04 -0.92
C SER A 179 3.83 12.85 0.52
N VAL A 180 4.72 12.37 1.40
CA VAL A 180 4.44 12.26 2.85
C VAL A 180 4.08 13.62 3.46
N PHE A 181 4.78 14.68 3.07
CA PHE A 181 4.48 16.05 3.50
C PHE A 181 3.03 16.46 3.19
N ARG A 182 2.53 16.15 1.99
CA ARG A 182 1.14 16.49 1.61
C ARG A 182 0.12 15.69 2.43
N ALA A 183 0.39 14.42 2.71
CA ALA A 183 -0.44 13.61 3.60
C ALA A 183 -0.47 14.21 5.02
N LEU A 184 0.68 14.60 5.56
CA LEU A 184 0.79 15.19 6.90
C LEU A 184 0.15 16.57 7.03
N LYS A 185 0.12 17.36 5.95
CA LYS A 185 -0.65 18.60 5.91
C LYS A 185 -2.15 18.37 6.09
N GLU A 186 -2.68 17.27 5.58
CA GLU A 186 -4.10 16.93 5.78
C GLU A 186 -4.33 16.34 7.19
N TYR A 187 -3.42 15.48 7.64
CA TYR A 187 -3.50 14.78 8.92
C TYR A 187 -3.34 15.71 10.13
N ALA A 188 -2.33 16.58 10.12
CA ALA A 188 -2.02 17.51 11.20
C ALA A 188 -1.90 18.96 10.68
N PRO A 189 -3.01 19.58 10.24
CA PRO A 189 -3.00 20.88 9.56
C PRO A 189 -2.54 22.04 10.44
N ARG A 190 -2.64 21.90 11.77
CA ARG A 190 -2.20 22.92 12.74
C ARG A 190 -0.68 22.92 12.94
N LYS A 191 0.03 21.83 12.62
CA LYS A 191 1.48 21.76 12.74
C LYS A 191 2.14 22.50 11.57
N LYS A 192 3.07 23.39 11.88
CA LYS A 192 3.91 24.07 10.89
C LYS A 192 5.01 23.14 10.40
N TRP A 193 4.66 22.26 9.47
CA TRP A 193 5.61 21.34 8.84
C TRP A 193 6.65 22.09 8.01
N LEU A 194 7.92 21.66 8.12
CA LEU A 194 9.05 22.14 7.35
C LEU A 194 9.30 21.18 6.18
N PRO A 195 9.00 21.57 4.92
CA PRO A 195 9.13 20.66 3.78
C PRO A 195 10.54 20.08 3.58
N TRP A 196 11.56 20.83 4.00
CA TRP A 196 12.99 20.44 4.00
C TRP A 196 13.41 19.62 5.24
N GLY A 197 12.54 19.42 6.21
CA GLY A 197 12.77 18.51 7.34
C GLY A 197 12.64 17.04 6.94
N PHE A 198 11.86 16.74 5.90
CA PHE A 198 11.66 15.39 5.37
C PHE A 198 12.88 14.89 4.58
N GLN A 199 13.00 13.57 4.44
CA GLN A 199 14.04 12.94 3.63
C GLN A 199 14.02 13.44 2.17
N THR A 200 12.83 13.68 1.63
CA THR A 200 12.64 14.26 0.29
C THR A 200 11.67 15.42 0.33
N VAL A 201 12.07 16.52 -0.27
CA VAL A 201 11.19 17.67 -0.49
C VAL A 201 10.19 17.33 -1.61
N PRO A 202 8.91 17.73 -1.52
CA PRO A 202 7.93 17.44 -2.56
C PRO A 202 8.38 17.89 -3.95
N GLN A 203 8.05 17.11 -4.97
CA GLN A 203 8.37 17.45 -6.36
C GLN A 203 7.80 18.83 -6.72
N GLY A 204 8.63 19.65 -7.38
CA GLY A 204 8.27 21.01 -7.80
C GLY A 204 8.24 22.05 -6.68
N PHE A 205 8.41 21.67 -5.40
CA PHE A 205 8.32 22.60 -4.27
C PHE A 205 9.24 23.83 -4.41
N TRP A 206 10.47 23.60 -4.84
CA TRP A 206 11.47 24.66 -5.00
C TRP A 206 11.29 25.53 -6.25
N GLN A 207 10.39 25.18 -7.18
CA GLN A 207 10.08 26.01 -8.34
C GLN A 207 9.46 27.36 -7.92
N ASP A 208 8.66 27.35 -6.86
CA ASP A 208 8.07 28.56 -6.29
C ASP A 208 9.12 29.35 -5.47
N GLN A 209 9.35 30.60 -5.88
CA GLN A 209 10.25 31.53 -5.19
C GLN A 209 9.83 31.77 -3.73
N LYS A 210 8.52 31.78 -3.42
CA LYS A 210 8.03 31.98 -2.06
C LYS A 210 8.50 30.87 -1.12
N ASN A 211 8.59 29.63 -1.62
CA ASN A 211 9.08 28.49 -0.86
C ASN A 211 10.58 28.60 -0.59
N ARG A 212 11.36 29.03 -1.61
CA ARG A 212 12.79 29.30 -1.46
C ARG A 212 13.04 30.42 -0.44
N GLN A 213 12.29 31.51 -0.53
CA GLN A 213 12.35 32.62 0.43
C GLN A 213 11.92 32.20 1.85
N ALA A 214 10.94 31.31 1.99
CA ALA A 214 10.53 30.77 3.28
C ALA A 214 11.64 29.92 3.91
N TYR A 215 12.29 29.06 3.12
CA TYR A 215 13.47 28.31 3.54
C TYR A 215 14.60 29.25 3.98
N MET A 216 14.91 30.26 3.17
CA MET A 216 15.94 31.24 3.50
C MET A 216 15.64 31.93 4.83
N ARG A 217 14.42 32.43 5.05
CA ARG A 217 14.04 33.04 6.35
C ARG A 217 14.26 32.10 7.52
N TRP A 218 13.80 30.85 7.39
CA TRP A 218 13.96 29.85 8.45
C TRP A 218 15.43 29.53 8.73
N MET A 219 16.24 29.29 7.68
CA MET A 219 17.67 29.01 7.82
C MET A 219 18.40 30.20 8.42
N GLY A 220 18.08 31.43 8.00
CA GLY A 220 18.62 32.65 8.59
C GLY A 220 18.35 32.73 10.09
N GLN A 221 17.15 32.37 10.54
CA GLN A 221 16.84 32.28 11.98
C GLN A 221 17.70 31.23 12.70
N GLN A 222 17.95 30.06 12.08
CA GLN A 222 18.82 29.04 12.67
C GLN A 222 20.27 29.52 12.80
N CYS A 223 20.74 30.33 11.84
CA CYS A 223 22.10 30.89 11.82
C CYS A 223 22.25 32.23 12.56
N GLY A 224 21.18 32.78 13.14
CA GLY A 224 21.22 34.11 13.78
C GLY A 224 21.36 35.29 12.80
N PHE A 225 20.95 35.14 11.54
CA PHE A 225 21.00 36.21 10.53
C PHE A 225 19.79 37.12 10.60
N GLU A 226 19.79 38.02 11.58
CA GLU A 226 18.68 38.95 11.84
C GLU A 226 18.74 40.20 10.96
N ARG A 227 19.95 40.71 10.70
CA ARG A 227 20.20 41.95 9.95
C ARG A 227 20.71 41.62 8.57
N VAL A 228 20.52 42.55 7.63
CA VAL A 228 21.00 42.37 6.23
C VAL A 228 22.52 42.15 6.16
N GLY A 229 23.28 42.73 7.09
CA GLY A 229 24.72 42.54 7.21
C GLY A 229 25.13 41.08 7.48
N ASP A 230 24.34 40.36 8.27
CA ASP A 230 24.67 38.99 8.70
C ASP A 230 24.68 38.02 7.53
N TRP A 231 23.82 38.27 6.53
CA TRP A 231 23.73 37.48 5.30
C TRP A 231 25.00 37.49 4.45
N TYR A 232 25.95 38.41 4.68
CA TYR A 232 27.27 38.35 4.05
C TYR A 232 28.14 37.20 4.56
N GLN A 233 27.77 36.59 5.69
CA GLN A 233 28.41 35.38 6.24
C GLN A 233 27.91 34.10 5.55
N LEU A 234 26.80 34.18 4.79
CA LEU A 234 26.19 33.03 4.13
C LEU A 234 27.20 32.32 3.21
N ASN A 235 27.31 31.02 3.37
CA ASN A 235 28.21 30.16 2.61
C ASN A 235 27.52 28.81 2.29
N ARG A 236 28.18 27.95 1.52
CA ARG A 236 27.62 26.63 1.13
C ARG A 236 27.31 25.76 2.35
N GLN A 237 28.14 25.81 3.39
CA GLN A 237 28.02 24.96 4.57
C GLN A 237 26.68 25.17 5.29
N HIS A 238 26.23 26.42 5.39
CA HIS A 238 24.90 26.72 5.95
C HIS A 238 23.75 25.99 5.22
N PHE A 239 23.83 25.79 3.90
CA PHE A 239 22.83 25.01 3.17
C PHE A 239 22.95 23.51 3.44
N ILE A 240 24.15 22.97 3.61
CA ILE A 240 24.38 21.55 3.92
C ILE A 240 23.82 21.24 5.31
N ASP A 241 24.24 22.03 6.31
CA ASP A 241 23.87 21.84 7.72
C ASP A 241 22.35 21.94 7.93
N HIS A 242 21.67 22.73 7.08
CA HIS A 242 20.24 22.99 7.18
C HIS A 242 19.41 22.34 6.06
N ARG A 243 19.91 21.25 5.44
CA ARG A 243 19.18 20.40 4.48
C ARG A 243 18.70 21.11 3.20
N GLY A 244 19.34 22.20 2.82
CA GLY A 244 19.11 22.95 1.59
C GLY A 244 20.13 22.71 0.48
N GLU A 245 20.99 21.68 0.58
CA GLU A 245 22.02 21.40 -0.43
C GLU A 245 21.43 21.21 -1.83
N ALA A 246 20.35 20.44 -1.94
CA ALA A 246 19.67 20.21 -3.22
C ALA A 246 19.14 21.52 -3.82
N LEU A 247 18.53 22.39 -2.99
CA LEU A 247 18.08 23.72 -3.39
C LEU A 247 19.25 24.57 -3.92
N PHE A 248 20.35 24.61 -3.16
CA PHE A 248 21.53 25.40 -3.47
C PHE A 248 22.20 24.96 -4.79
N ALA A 249 22.32 23.65 -4.99
CA ALA A 249 22.92 23.09 -6.20
C ALA A 249 22.04 23.32 -7.43
N THR A 250 20.73 23.08 -7.33
CA THR A 250 19.84 23.06 -8.51
C THR A 250 19.31 24.44 -8.89
N TYR A 251 18.81 25.22 -7.93
CA TYR A 251 18.18 26.52 -8.21
C TYR A 251 19.17 27.68 -8.15
N TYR A 252 20.14 27.62 -7.25
CA TYR A 252 21.15 28.66 -7.14
C TYR A 252 22.43 28.36 -7.90
N LYS A 253 22.55 27.16 -8.52
CA LYS A 253 23.73 26.72 -9.29
C LYS A 253 25.02 26.88 -8.49
N GLY A 254 24.97 26.61 -7.18
CA GLY A 254 26.11 26.76 -6.28
C GLY A 254 26.50 28.21 -5.92
N SER A 255 25.69 29.22 -6.27
CA SER A 255 26.01 30.63 -6.05
C SER A 255 25.26 31.21 -4.86
N VAL A 256 26.01 31.64 -3.83
CA VAL A 256 25.48 32.42 -2.70
C VAL A 256 24.86 33.73 -3.18
N LEU A 257 25.48 34.41 -4.15
CA LEU A 257 24.94 35.65 -4.68
C LEU A 257 23.54 35.44 -5.27
N LYS A 258 23.35 34.36 -6.05
CA LYS A 258 22.03 34.03 -6.62
C LYS A 258 21.00 33.71 -5.53
N ALA A 259 21.42 33.01 -4.48
CA ALA A 259 20.54 32.73 -3.33
C ALA A 259 20.08 34.03 -2.64
N LEU A 260 21.00 34.98 -2.46
CA LEU A 260 20.72 36.26 -1.83
C LEU A 260 19.88 37.20 -2.71
N GLU A 261 20.14 37.23 -4.01
CA GLU A 261 19.33 37.97 -5.01
C GLU A 261 17.92 37.37 -5.12
N ASP A 262 17.77 36.04 -5.07
CA ASP A 262 16.46 35.38 -5.03
C ASP A 262 15.70 35.68 -3.73
N PHE A 263 16.42 35.77 -2.61
CA PHE A 263 15.86 36.02 -1.29
C PHE A 263 15.43 37.49 -1.10
N LYS A 264 16.27 38.43 -1.50
CA LYS A 264 16.04 39.88 -1.42
C LYS A 264 16.35 40.54 -2.78
N PRO A 265 15.45 40.43 -3.77
CA PRO A 265 15.71 40.89 -5.15
C PRO A 265 15.90 42.41 -5.26
N ASN A 266 15.35 43.17 -4.32
CA ASN A 266 15.45 44.63 -4.31
C ASN A 266 16.70 45.14 -3.56
N TYR A 267 17.48 44.25 -2.92
CA TYR A 267 18.69 44.64 -2.21
C TYR A 267 19.93 44.46 -3.08
N LYS A 268 20.76 45.50 -3.19
CA LYS A 268 22.00 45.48 -3.98
C LYS A 268 23.14 44.83 -3.19
N TRP A 269 23.36 43.54 -3.40
CA TRP A 269 24.43 42.78 -2.75
C TRP A 269 25.81 43.12 -3.30
N SER A 270 26.78 43.34 -2.40
CA SER A 270 28.16 43.62 -2.78
C SER A 270 28.95 42.33 -3.03
N LYS A 271 29.37 42.11 -4.29
CA LYS A 271 30.21 40.96 -4.67
C LYS A 271 31.57 40.93 -3.97
N THR A 272 32.16 42.10 -3.71
CA THR A 272 33.46 42.20 -3.04
C THR A 272 33.36 41.82 -1.56
N LYS A 273 32.33 42.29 -0.86
CA LYS A 273 32.06 41.88 0.54
C LYS A 273 31.83 40.38 0.67
N LEU A 274 31.10 39.76 -0.26
CA LEU A 274 30.87 38.30 -0.26
C LEU A 274 32.12 37.45 -0.55
N LYS A 275 33.13 38.00 -1.23
CA LYS A 275 34.41 37.32 -1.45
C LYS A 275 35.33 37.43 -0.23
N ALA A 276 35.30 38.56 0.46
CA ALA A 276 36.11 38.81 1.64
C ALA A 276 35.70 37.94 2.83
N SER A 277 34.42 37.61 2.99
CA SER A 277 33.90 36.75 4.06
C SER A 277 34.15 35.24 3.87
N ARG A 278 34.80 34.84 2.78
CA ARG A 278 35.09 33.44 2.41
C ARG A 278 36.56 33.05 2.56
N ARG A 279 37.41 33.98 2.99
CA ARG A 279 38.81 33.74 3.37
C ARG A 279 38.88 33.51 4.86
#